data_AF-A0A261QG91-F1
#
_entry.id   AF-A0A261QG91-F1
#
_cell.length_a   1.000
_cell.length_b   1.000
_cell.length_c   1.000
_cell.angle_alpha   90.00
_cell.angle_beta   90.00
_cell.angle_gamma   90.00
#
_symmetry.space_group_name_H-M   'P 1'
#
loop_
_entity.id
_entity.type
_entity.pdbx_description
1 polymer ?
#
loop_
_entity_poly.entity_id
_entity_poly.type
_entity_poly.pdbx_seq_one_letter_code
_entity_poly.pdbx_strand_id
1 'polypeptide(L)'
;MDYSTVLEDYIFSLYQSIGIYKPEQLDAKMIATRLGVVFEYDDKSSKSFELGDIPFIVLNNQFTPQQQWQDFAHELGRLLRHCGNLTVLPSSFRKIQEW
;
A
#
# COMPACT_ATOMS: atom_id res chain seq x y z
N MET A 1 11.39 -17.30 -21.44
CA MET A 1 10.27 -17.26 -20.48
C MET A 1 10.67 -16.24 -19.44
N ASP A 2 9.91 -15.16 -19.32
CA ASP A 2 10.12 -14.25 -18.19
C ASP A 2 9.65 -15.00 -16.93
N TYR A 3 10.58 -15.20 -16.00
CA TYR A 3 10.26 -15.79 -14.72
C TYR A 3 9.69 -14.67 -13.84
N SER A 4 8.38 -14.68 -13.62
CA SER A 4 7.75 -13.87 -12.57
C SER A 4 7.80 -14.62 -11.23
N THR A 5 8.03 -13.88 -10.17
CA THR A 5 7.87 -14.33 -8.80
C THR A 5 6.39 -14.38 -8.44
N VAL A 6 6.04 -15.16 -7.40
CA VAL A 6 4.66 -15.21 -6.87
C VAL A 6 4.13 -13.82 -6.48
N LEU A 7 5.02 -12.93 -6.01
CA LEU A 7 4.64 -11.56 -5.68
C LEU A 7 4.28 -10.76 -6.95
N GLU A 8 5.07 -10.88 -8.01
CA GLU A 8 4.81 -10.21 -9.29
C GLU A 8 3.51 -10.70 -9.92
N ASP A 9 3.23 -12.00 -9.88
CA ASP A 9 1.97 -12.58 -10.37
C ASP A 9 0.76 -12.05 -9.57
N TYR A 10 0.91 -11.95 -8.24
CA TYR A 10 -0.12 -11.37 -7.38
C TYR A 10 -0.37 -9.90 -7.71
N ILE A 11 0.67 -9.08 -7.82
CA ILE A 11 0.56 -7.65 -8.15
C ILE A 11 -0.10 -7.48 -9.52
N PHE A 12 0.29 -8.29 -10.50
CA PHE A 12 -0.31 -8.29 -11.82
C PHE A 12 -1.81 -8.62 -11.77
N SER A 13 -2.17 -9.67 -11.04
CA SER A 13 -3.56 -10.09 -10.86
C SER A 13 -4.39 -9.03 -10.11
N LEU A 14 -3.81 -8.41 -9.08
CA LEU A 14 -4.41 -7.31 -8.34
C LEU A 14 -4.74 -6.14 -9.27
N TYR A 15 -3.77 -5.68 -10.06
CA TYR A 15 -3.97 -4.59 -11.02
C TYR A 15 -5.04 -4.92 -12.06
N GLN A 16 -5.04 -6.13 -12.61
CA GLN A 16 -6.10 -6.56 -13.53
C GLN A 16 -7.49 -6.55 -12.88
N SER A 17 -7.59 -7.00 -11.62
CA SER A 17 -8.87 -7.05 -10.89
C SER A 17 -9.48 -5.66 -10.67
N ILE A 18 -8.63 -4.63 -10.57
CA ILE A 18 -9.04 -3.23 -10.46
C ILE A 18 -8.94 -2.48 -11.79
N GLY A 19 -8.86 -3.17 -12.94
CA GLY A 19 -8.95 -2.55 -14.26
C GLY A 19 -7.72 -1.70 -14.67
N ILE A 20 -6.54 -2.07 -14.19
CA ILE A 20 -5.25 -1.51 -14.61
C ILE A 20 -4.57 -2.53 -15.53
N TYR A 21 -4.35 -2.15 -16.78
CA TYR A 21 -3.84 -3.02 -17.83
C TYR A 21 -2.58 -2.50 -18.49
N LYS A 22 -2.22 -1.22 -18.26
CA LYS A 22 -1.06 -0.57 -18.86
C LYS A 22 -0.29 0.27 -17.84
N PRO A 23 1.05 0.41 -17.99
CA PRO A 23 1.87 1.16 -17.03
C PRO A 23 1.46 2.62 -16.85
N GLU A 24 0.94 3.27 -17.89
CA GLU A 24 0.54 4.70 -17.83
C GLU A 24 -0.71 4.92 -16.96
N GLN A 25 -1.39 3.84 -16.56
CA GLN A 25 -2.55 3.87 -15.67
C GLN A 25 -2.13 3.74 -14.19
N LEU A 26 -0.85 3.53 -13.90
CA LEU A 26 -0.33 3.44 -12.53
C LEU A 26 -0.36 4.82 -11.86
N ASP A 27 -1.33 4.98 -10.98
CA ASP A 27 -1.50 6.17 -10.15
C ASP A 27 -1.94 5.73 -8.75
N ALA A 28 -1.21 6.18 -7.72
CA ALA A 28 -1.41 5.71 -6.34
C ALA A 28 -2.83 6.00 -5.84
N LYS A 29 -3.34 7.20 -6.13
CA LYS A 29 -4.68 7.63 -5.72
C LYS A 29 -5.76 6.82 -6.42
N MET A 30 -5.62 6.56 -7.72
CA MET A 30 -6.52 5.72 -8.49
C MET A 30 -6.54 4.28 -7.96
N ILE A 31 -5.37 3.70 -7.69
CA ILE A 31 -5.25 2.34 -7.15
C ILE A 31 -5.94 2.25 -5.79
N ALA A 32 -5.64 3.17 -4.87
CA ALA A 32 -6.27 3.22 -3.55
C ALA A 32 -7.80 3.32 -3.65
N THR A 33 -8.29 4.26 -4.47
CA THR A 33 -9.73 4.47 -4.66
C THR A 33 -10.43 3.22 -5.18
N ARG A 34 -9.84 2.52 -6.16
CA ARG A 34 -10.44 1.29 -6.73
C ARG A 34 -10.40 0.10 -5.76
N LEU A 35 -9.50 0.13 -4.78
CA LEU A 35 -9.43 -0.84 -3.69
C LEU A 35 -10.30 -0.45 -2.49
N GLY A 36 -11.06 0.65 -2.57
CA GLY A 36 -11.89 1.14 -1.46
C GLY A 36 -11.08 1.73 -0.31
N VAL A 37 -9.83 2.14 -0.55
CA VAL A 37 -8.93 2.75 0.42
C VAL A 37 -9.03 4.27 0.32
N VAL A 38 -9.26 4.92 1.46
CA VAL A 38 -9.21 6.38 1.55
C VAL A 38 -7.75 6.82 1.47
N PHE A 39 -7.45 7.75 0.57
CA PHE A 39 -6.09 8.19 0.27
C PHE A 39 -5.92 9.69 0.52
N GLU A 40 -5.05 10.03 1.46
CA GLU A 40 -4.81 11.41 1.92
C GLU A 40 -3.31 11.74 1.96
N TYR A 41 -3.02 13.03 2.14
CA TYR A 41 -1.66 13.54 2.33
C TYR A 41 -1.54 14.31 3.65
N ASP A 42 -0.39 14.22 4.30
CA ASP A 42 -0.04 14.98 5.51
C ASP A 42 1.45 15.39 5.50
N ASP A 43 1.88 16.26 6.42
CA ASP A 43 3.27 16.69 6.60
C ASP A 43 4.12 15.72 7.45
N LYS A 44 3.52 14.61 7.90
CA LYS A 44 4.10 13.59 8.77
C LYS A 44 4.54 12.35 8.00
N SER A 45 5.17 11.40 8.71
CA SER A 45 5.50 10.08 8.18
C SER A 45 4.28 9.39 7.58
N SER A 46 4.47 8.79 6.41
CA SER A 46 3.48 7.96 5.74
C SER A 46 3.02 6.80 6.64
N LYS A 47 1.75 6.41 6.51
CA LYS A 47 1.13 5.36 7.33
C LYS A 47 -0.16 4.83 6.71
N SER A 48 -0.52 3.61 7.10
CA SER A 48 -1.82 3.00 6.86
C SER A 48 -2.47 2.56 8.17
N PHE A 49 -3.80 2.59 8.20
CA PHE A 49 -4.60 2.14 9.33
C PHE A 49 -6.05 1.89 8.90
N GLU A 50 -6.81 1.20 9.76
CA GLU A 50 -8.25 0.99 9.57
C GLU A 50 -9.01 1.78 10.65
N LEU A 51 -10.06 2.49 10.23
CA LEU A 51 -11.02 3.13 11.14
C LEU A 51 -12.38 2.44 10.97
N GLY A 52 -12.68 1.50 11.86
CA GLY A 52 -13.74 0.52 11.61
C GLY A 52 -13.33 -0.39 10.44
N ASP A 53 -14.22 -0.56 9.47
CA ASP A 53 -13.97 -1.36 8.27
C ASP A 53 -13.45 -0.53 7.08
N ILE A 54 -13.07 0.74 7.32
CA ILE A 54 -12.60 1.66 6.28
C ILE A 54 -11.07 1.75 6.34
N PRO A 55 -10.34 1.27 5.32
CA PRO A 55 -8.90 1.39 5.26
C PRO A 55 -8.46 2.79 4.79
N PHE A 56 -7.39 3.29 5.38
CA PHE A 56 -6.77 4.59 5.07
C PHE A 56 -5.30 4.41 4.74
N ILE A 57 -4.82 5.17 3.75
CA ILE A 57 -3.40 5.44 3.50
C ILE A 57 -3.21 6.96 3.55
N VAL A 58 -2.23 7.41 4.32
CA VAL A 58 -1.81 8.81 4.40
C VAL A 58 -0.34 8.86 4.01
N LEU A 59 0.00 9.64 2.97
CA LEU A 59 1.39 9.80 2.53
C LEU A 59 1.98 11.14 2.94
N ASN A 60 3.29 11.17 3.13
CA ASN A 60 4.03 12.41 3.35
C ASN A 60 4.09 13.26 2.06
N ASN A 61 3.53 14.47 2.11
CA ASN A 61 3.51 15.40 0.97
C ASN A 61 4.85 16.11 0.71
N GLN A 62 5.83 15.99 1.61
CA GLN A 62 7.17 16.58 1.47
C GLN A 62 8.14 15.66 0.69
N PHE A 63 7.75 14.42 0.42
CA PHE A 63 8.59 13.45 -0.26
C PHE A 63 8.54 13.59 -1.79
N THR A 64 9.60 13.11 -2.46
CA THR A 64 9.62 13.06 -3.92
C THR A 64 8.56 12.09 -4.45
N PRO A 65 8.11 12.23 -5.71
CA PRO A 65 7.16 11.29 -6.30
C PRO A 65 7.59 9.82 -6.20
N GLN A 66 8.90 9.54 -6.33
CA GLN A 66 9.45 8.19 -6.22
C GLN A 66 9.36 7.66 -4.78
N GLN A 67 9.67 8.49 -3.79
CA GLN A 67 9.53 8.15 -2.38
C GLN A 67 8.06 7.93 -2.01
N GLN A 68 7.15 8.80 -2.48
CA GLN A 68 5.71 8.64 -2.26
C GLN A 68 5.19 7.34 -2.87
N TRP A 69 5.67 6.96 -4.06
CA TRP A 69 5.31 5.68 -4.66
C TRP A 69 5.81 4.48 -3.85
N GLN A 70 7.04 4.54 -3.33
CA GLN A 70 7.59 3.50 -2.45
C GLN A 70 6.77 3.38 -1.17
N ASP A 71 6.48 4.49 -0.50
CA ASP A 71 5.65 4.54 0.70
C ASP A 71 4.24 4.01 0.42
N PHE A 72 3.63 4.42 -0.70
CA PHE A 72 2.33 3.91 -1.12
C PHE A 72 2.34 2.37 -1.26
N ALA A 73 3.32 1.82 -1.96
CA ALA A 73 3.41 0.37 -2.16
C ALA A 73 3.64 -0.38 -0.83
N HIS A 74 4.46 0.18 0.07
CA HIS A 74 4.68 -0.37 1.42
C HIS A 74 3.38 -0.38 2.23
N GLU A 75 2.71 0.77 2.35
CA GLU A 75 1.47 0.91 3.12
C GLU A 75 0.30 0.12 2.53
N LEU A 76 0.21 0.02 1.20
CA LEU A 76 -0.79 -0.84 0.56
C LEU A 76 -0.50 -2.32 0.84
N GLY A 77 0.78 -2.71 0.83
CA GLY A 77 1.21 -4.04 1.24
C GLY A 77 0.77 -4.37 2.65
N ARG A 78 0.87 -3.41 3.58
CA ARG A 78 0.38 -3.55 4.97
C ARG A 78 -1.10 -3.85 5.02
N LEU A 79 -1.93 -3.06 4.36
CA LEU A 79 -3.38 -3.27 4.34
C LEU A 79 -3.79 -4.61 3.72
N LEU A 80 -3.18 -4.99 2.59
CA LEU A 80 -3.64 -6.16 1.82
C LEU A 80 -3.04 -7.49 2.29
N ARG A 81 -1.85 -7.47 2.91
CA ARG A 81 -1.06 -8.69 3.12
C ARG A 81 -0.55 -8.87 4.55
N HIS A 82 -0.42 -7.81 5.34
CA HIS A 82 0.03 -7.98 6.72
C HIS A 82 -1.16 -8.38 7.60
N CYS A 83 -1.13 -9.61 8.08
CA CYS A 83 -2.06 -10.09 9.10
C CYS A 83 -1.50 -9.81 10.50
N GLY A 84 -2.34 -9.32 11.40
CA GLY A 84 -2.03 -9.23 12.83
C GLY A 84 -2.67 -8.02 13.49
N ASN A 85 -3.27 -8.23 14.66
CA ASN A 85 -3.74 -7.12 15.46
C ASN A 85 -2.52 -6.36 16.00
N LEU A 86 -2.22 -5.22 15.38
CA LEU A 86 -1.11 -4.37 15.78
C LEU A 86 -1.17 -3.98 17.25
N THR A 87 -2.33 -3.97 17.92
CA THR A 87 -2.40 -3.70 19.36
C THR A 87 -1.81 -4.82 20.22
N VAL A 88 -1.79 -6.06 19.72
CA VAL A 88 -1.35 -7.27 20.45
C VAL A 88 0.09 -7.66 20.12
N LEU A 89 0.58 -7.32 18.92
CA LEU A 89 1.94 -7.63 18.49
C LEU A 89 2.99 -6.92 19.38
N PRO A 90 4.05 -7.61 19.85
CA PRO A 90 5.13 -6.96 20.58
C PRO A 90 5.85 -5.91 19.72
N SER A 91 6.40 -4.88 20.35
CA SER A 91 6.99 -3.72 19.67
C SER A 91 8.14 -4.07 18.73
N SER A 92 8.93 -5.11 19.03
CA SER A 92 10.00 -5.61 18.15
C SER A 92 9.45 -6.16 16.84
N PHE A 93 8.34 -6.91 16.87
CA PHE A 93 7.71 -7.47 15.68
C PHE A 93 7.03 -6.40 14.84
N ARG A 94 6.43 -5.37 15.46
CA ARG A 94 5.90 -4.22 14.72
C ARG A 94 6.99 -3.51 13.95
N LYS A 95 8.14 -3.24 14.60
CA LYS A 95 9.27 -2.57 13.94
C LYS A 95 9.74 -3.32 12.70
N ILE A 96 9.81 -4.65 12.74
CA ILE A 96 10.20 -5.47 11.58
C ILE A 96 9.23 -5.31 10.40
N GLN A 97 7.97 -4.98 10.63
CA GLN A 97 6.99 -4.74 9.56
C GLN A 97 7.11 -3.35 8.91
N GLU A 98 7.87 -2.41 9.51
CA GLU A 98 8.10 -1.06 8.97
C GLU A 98 9.40 -0.96 8.14
N TRP A 99 10.14 -2.08 7.95
CA TRP A 99 11.37 -2.16 7.15
C TRP A 99 11.13 -2.70 5.76
#